data_AF-A0A821Z470-F1
#
_entry.id   AF-A0A821Z470-F1
#
_cell.length_a   1.000
_cell.length_b   1.000
_cell.length_c   1.000
_cell.angle_alpha   90.00
_cell.angle_beta   90.00
_cell.angle_gamma   90.00
#
_symmetry.space_group_name_H-M   'P 1'
#
loop_
_entity.id
_entity.type
_entity.pdbx_description
1 polymer ?
#
loop_
_entity_poly.entity_id
_entity_poly.type
_entity_poly.pdbx_seq_one_letter_code
_entity_poly.pdbx_strand_id
1 'polypeptide(L)'
;GKRYECLVLGQQEFAVEYRDKLYFLLNEEAREKFMRQPEKYWNIRLPNKLPPPKTPIDLLNLPCLGYLEQTIATAIIKSLTATGTFKPKFPFLSIQTSGLIYMAYHLKAYNTKSSDYIRRKFRRKLYIFEEQCELISYLAEKTTIRYKAPEKRTPDYNVKYETFFALRQNVPTLNWLT
;
A
#
# COMPACT_ATOMS: atom_id res chain seq x y z
N GLY A 1 4.12 -21.67 23.18
CA GLY A 1 2.68 -21.37 22.92
C GLY A 1 2.26 -22.09 21.65
N LYS A 2 1.06 -22.68 21.62
CA LYS A 2 0.54 -23.38 20.42
C LYS A 2 0.22 -22.35 19.31
N ARG A 3 0.68 -22.60 18.08
CA ARG A 3 0.47 -21.70 16.92
C ARG A 3 -0.95 -21.85 16.38
N TYR A 4 -1.67 -20.73 16.27
CA TYR A 4 -3.07 -20.68 15.78
C TYR A 4 -3.19 -20.81 14.25
N GLU A 5 -2.06 -20.70 13.54
CA GLU A 5 -1.97 -20.73 12.07
C GLU A 5 -2.49 -22.04 11.45
N CYS A 6 -2.61 -23.11 12.24
CA CYS A 6 -3.01 -24.43 11.76
C CYS A 6 -4.49 -24.76 12.01
N LEU A 7 -5.27 -23.85 12.63
CA LEU A 7 -6.70 -24.06 12.84
C LEU A 7 -7.48 -23.51 11.65
N VAL A 8 -8.07 -24.42 10.88
CA VAL A 8 -8.87 -24.10 9.70
C VAL A 8 -10.27 -24.67 9.89
N LEU A 9 -11.28 -23.92 9.46
CA LEU A 9 -12.66 -24.41 9.43
C LEU A 9 -12.75 -25.59 8.43
N GLY A 10 -13.36 -26.68 8.88
CA GLY A 10 -13.69 -27.79 7.99
C GLY A 10 -14.76 -27.39 6.97
N GLN A 11 -14.81 -28.14 5.88
CA GLN A 11 -15.77 -27.92 4.80
C GLN A 11 -16.94 -28.89 4.92
N GLN A 12 -18.13 -28.45 4.50
CA GLN A 12 -19.37 -29.24 4.62
C GLN A 12 -19.31 -30.50 3.75
N GLU A 13 -18.61 -30.41 2.63
CA GLU A 13 -18.39 -31.47 1.64
C GLU A 13 -17.65 -32.68 2.22
N PHE A 14 -16.84 -32.47 3.26
CA PHE A 14 -16.05 -33.51 3.92
C PHE A 14 -16.56 -33.87 5.31
N ALA A 15 -17.84 -33.60 5.57
CA ALA A 15 -18.47 -33.91 6.85
C ALA A 15 -18.55 -35.42 7.10
N VAL A 16 -18.30 -35.83 8.35
CA VAL A 16 -18.41 -37.22 8.81
C VAL A 16 -19.18 -37.26 10.11
N GLU A 17 -20.07 -38.24 10.25
CA GLU A 17 -20.73 -38.55 11.51
C GLU A 17 -19.98 -39.66 12.26
N TYR A 18 -19.69 -39.45 13.54
CA TYR A 18 -19.10 -40.45 14.42
C TYR A 18 -19.56 -40.24 15.87
N ARG A 19 -20.13 -41.30 16.49
CA ARG A 19 -20.71 -41.25 17.85
C ARG A 19 -21.72 -40.10 18.03
N ASP A 20 -22.70 -40.03 17.12
CA ASP A 20 -23.78 -39.04 17.12
C ASP A 20 -23.30 -37.58 17.07
N LYS A 21 -22.09 -37.35 16.52
CA LYS A 21 -21.50 -36.02 16.34
C LYS A 21 -21.02 -35.85 14.91
N LEU A 22 -21.29 -34.67 14.35
CA LEU A 22 -20.77 -34.25 13.04
C LEU A 22 -19.40 -33.58 13.20
N TYR A 23 -18.45 -34.04 12.40
CA TYR A 23 -17.11 -33.47 12.28
C TYR A 23 -16.93 -32.92 10.86
N PHE A 24 -16.50 -31.67 10.75
CA PHE A 24 -16.17 -31.04 9.47
C PHE A 24 -14.66 -31.08 9.25
N LEU A 25 -14.22 -31.66 8.14
CA LEU A 25 -12.82 -31.92 7.85
C LEU A 25 -12.32 -30.94 6.79
N LEU A 26 -11.02 -30.67 6.77
CA LEU A 26 -10.43 -29.68 5.87
C LEU A 26 -10.51 -30.08 4.39
N ASN A 27 -10.26 -31.36 4.10
CA ASN A 27 -10.16 -31.93 2.76
C ASN A 27 -10.41 -33.45 2.81
N GLU A 28 -10.45 -34.09 1.64
CA GLU A 28 -10.66 -35.53 1.51
C GLU A 28 -9.60 -36.36 2.25
N GLU A 29 -8.33 -35.98 2.18
CA GLU A 29 -7.26 -36.68 2.90
C GLU A 29 -7.45 -36.68 4.43
N ALA A 30 -7.92 -35.56 4.99
CA ALA A 30 -8.22 -35.43 6.42
C ALA A 30 -9.44 -36.29 6.79
N ARG A 31 -10.45 -36.35 5.91
CA ARG A 31 -11.61 -37.22 6.06
C ARG A 31 -11.22 -38.69 6.08
N GLU A 32 -10.41 -39.15 5.12
CA GLU A 32 -9.94 -40.54 5.10
C GLU A 32 -9.12 -40.89 6.35
N LYS A 33 -8.22 -40.00 6.78
CA LYS A 33 -7.42 -40.19 8.01
C LYS A 33 -8.31 -40.30 9.24
N PHE A 34 -9.37 -39.49 9.33
CA PHE A 34 -10.35 -39.56 10.40
C PHE A 34 -11.11 -40.88 10.37
N MET A 35 -11.61 -41.30 9.20
CA MET A 35 -12.36 -42.56 9.04
C MET A 35 -11.52 -43.81 9.39
N ARG A 36 -10.21 -43.81 9.11
CA ARG A 36 -9.34 -44.93 9.46
C ARG A 36 -9.11 -45.08 10.97
N GLN A 37 -9.00 -43.98 11.71
CA GLN A 37 -8.68 -43.98 13.14
C GLN A 37 -9.43 -42.85 13.87
N PRO A 38 -10.76 -42.91 13.97
CA PRO A 38 -11.56 -41.82 14.54
C PRO A 38 -11.26 -41.61 16.03
N GLU A 39 -10.86 -42.67 16.74
CA GLU A 39 -10.49 -42.66 18.17
C GLU A 39 -9.36 -41.68 18.52
N LYS A 40 -8.48 -41.41 17.55
CA LYS A 40 -7.35 -40.49 17.72
C LYS A 40 -7.77 -39.02 17.68
N TYR A 41 -8.90 -38.71 17.04
CA TYR A 41 -9.28 -37.33 16.69
C TYR A 41 -10.57 -36.86 17.37
N TRP A 42 -11.52 -37.76 17.69
CA TRP A 42 -12.85 -37.38 18.16
C TRP A 42 -12.89 -36.57 19.47
N ASN A 43 -11.92 -36.77 20.37
CA ASN A 43 -11.87 -36.09 21.68
C ASN A 43 -10.79 -35.00 21.74
N ILE A 44 -10.40 -34.44 20.60
CA ILE A 44 -9.47 -33.30 20.58
C ILE A 44 -10.19 -32.07 21.12
N ARG A 45 -9.70 -31.53 22.23
CA ARG A 45 -10.16 -30.25 22.76
C ARG A 45 -9.55 -29.11 21.96
N LEU A 46 -10.40 -28.31 21.35
CA LEU A 46 -10.00 -27.06 20.70
C LEU A 46 -9.43 -26.08 21.76
N PRO A 47 -8.46 -25.23 21.39
CA PRO A 47 -8.01 -24.17 22.27
C PRO A 47 -9.13 -23.14 22.49
N ASN A 48 -9.16 -22.53 23.68
CA ASN A 48 -10.19 -21.54 24.05
C ASN A 48 -10.26 -20.33 23.11
N LYS A 49 -9.16 -20.01 22.42
CA LYS A 49 -9.11 -18.94 21.42
C LYS A 49 -9.15 -19.56 20.03
N LEU A 50 -10.31 -19.48 19.39
CA LEU A 50 -10.51 -19.85 18.00
C LEU A 50 -10.27 -18.62 17.09
N PRO A 51 -9.79 -18.82 15.85
CA PRO A 51 -9.78 -17.74 14.88
C PRO A 51 -11.21 -17.23 14.64
N PRO A 52 -11.41 -15.91 14.45
CA PRO A 52 -12.71 -15.37 14.11
C PRO A 52 -13.25 -16.01 12.82
N PRO A 53 -14.56 -16.30 12.74
CA PRO A 53 -15.16 -16.77 11.49
C PRO A 53 -14.97 -15.72 10.40
N LYS A 54 -14.64 -16.17 9.17
CA LYS A 54 -14.47 -15.30 8.00
C LYS A 54 -15.83 -14.94 7.40
N THR A 55 -16.62 -14.16 8.12
CA THR A 55 -17.86 -13.59 7.58
C THR A 55 -17.55 -12.32 6.78
N PRO A 56 -18.27 -12.06 5.66
CA PRO A 56 -18.14 -10.79 4.96
C PRO A 56 -18.55 -9.66 5.91
N ILE A 57 -17.66 -8.69 6.08
CA ILE A 57 -17.91 -7.52 6.93
C ILE A 57 -18.82 -6.57 6.15
N ASP A 58 -19.97 -6.22 6.75
CA ASP A 58 -20.83 -5.19 6.20
C ASP A 58 -20.23 -3.80 6.46
N LEU A 59 -19.53 -3.26 5.46
CA LEU A 59 -18.80 -2.01 5.57
C LEU A 59 -19.72 -0.82 5.90
N LEU A 60 -20.94 -0.78 5.37
CA LEU A 60 -21.82 0.39 5.49
C LEU A 60 -22.39 0.56 6.89
N ASN A 61 -22.49 -0.53 7.64
CA ASN A 61 -23.03 -0.56 8.99
C ASN A 61 -21.94 -0.48 10.07
N LEU A 62 -20.67 -0.32 9.69
CA LEU A 62 -19.58 -0.12 10.65
C LEU A 62 -19.63 1.27 11.28
N PRO A 63 -19.27 1.40 12.57
CA PRO A 63 -18.90 2.70 13.14
C PRO A 63 -17.80 3.37 12.32
N CYS A 64 -17.77 4.71 12.33
CA CYS A 64 -16.85 5.51 11.52
C CYS A 64 -15.39 5.02 11.56
N LEU A 65 -14.85 4.73 12.76
CA LEU A 65 -13.49 4.21 12.91
C LEU A 65 -13.27 2.89 12.14
N GLY A 66 -14.16 1.93 12.34
CA GLY A 66 -14.09 0.63 11.66
C GLY A 66 -14.21 0.77 10.15
N TYR A 67 -15.09 1.65 9.66
CA TYR A 67 -15.19 1.95 8.23
C TYR A 67 -13.87 2.48 7.66
N LEU A 68 -13.25 3.46 8.32
CA LEU A 68 -11.98 4.05 7.85
C LEU A 68 -10.83 3.03 7.89
N GLU A 69 -10.76 2.22 8.95
CA GLU A 69 -9.78 1.14 9.09
C GLU A 69 -9.88 0.11 7.96
N GLN A 70 -11.09 -0.32 7.62
CA GLN A 70 -11.30 -1.34 6.59
C GLN A 70 -11.20 -0.81 5.16
N THR A 71 -11.43 0.49 4.94
CA THR A 71 -11.49 1.06 3.58
C THR A 71 -10.22 1.79 3.16
N ILE A 72 -9.77 2.79 3.93
CA ILE A 72 -8.75 3.75 3.49
C ILE A 72 -7.45 3.65 4.27
N ALA A 73 -7.44 3.06 5.46
CA ALA A 73 -6.28 3.08 6.35
C ALA A 73 -5.02 2.52 5.67
N THR A 74 -5.14 1.38 5.00
CA THR A 74 -3.99 0.76 4.30
C THR A 74 -3.43 1.66 3.19
N ALA A 75 -4.28 2.38 2.46
CA ALA A 75 -3.85 3.30 1.40
C ALA A 75 -3.17 4.55 1.98
N ILE A 76 -3.71 5.11 3.06
CA ILE A 76 -3.15 6.27 3.77
C ILE A 76 -1.81 5.92 4.42
N ILE A 77 -1.71 4.76 5.10
CA ILE A 77 -0.46 4.31 5.72
C ILE A 77 0.63 4.17 4.65
N LYS A 78 0.31 3.57 3.50
CA LYS A 78 1.26 3.43 2.39
C LYS A 78 1.69 4.79 1.83
N SER A 79 0.77 5.71 1.59
CA SER A 79 1.13 7.04 1.06
C SER A 79 1.91 7.88 2.06
N LEU A 80 1.58 7.84 3.35
CA LEU A 80 2.34 8.51 4.41
C LEU A 80 3.73 7.91 4.57
N THR A 81 3.84 6.58 4.55
CA THR A 81 5.13 5.88 4.62
C THR A 81 6.02 6.30 3.47
N ALA A 82 5.51 6.25 2.22
CA ALA A 82 6.25 6.68 1.03
C ALA A 82 6.67 8.15 1.12
N THR A 83 5.78 9.02 1.63
CA THR A 83 6.08 10.44 1.84
C THR A 83 7.19 10.65 2.86
N GLY A 84 7.16 9.89 3.97
CA GLY A 84 8.16 9.97 5.03
C GLY A 84 9.52 9.42 4.61
N THR A 85 9.55 8.39 3.75
CA THR A 85 10.80 7.83 3.20
C THR A 85 11.41 8.75 2.16
N PHE A 86 10.60 9.30 1.25
CA PHE A 86 11.09 10.14 0.15
C PHE A 86 11.36 11.59 0.56
N LYS A 87 10.59 12.13 1.53
CA LYS A 87 10.69 13.52 2.03
C LYS A 87 10.57 14.56 0.90
N PRO A 88 9.44 14.57 0.17
CA PRO A 88 9.28 15.41 -1.01
C PRO A 88 9.42 16.89 -0.68
N LYS A 89 10.38 17.54 -1.34
CA LYS A 89 10.52 18.99 -1.37
C LYS A 89 10.53 19.43 -2.82
N PHE A 90 9.38 19.89 -3.31
CA PHE A 90 9.25 20.35 -4.67
C PHE A 90 9.77 21.80 -4.80
N PRO A 91 10.48 22.14 -5.89
CA PRO A 91 10.92 23.50 -6.16
C PRO A 91 9.80 24.53 -6.01
N PHE A 92 10.06 25.63 -5.29
CA PHE A 92 9.13 26.75 -5.07
C PHE A 92 7.83 26.44 -4.32
N LEU A 93 7.62 25.20 -3.85
CA LEU A 93 6.49 24.84 -2.98
C LEU A 93 6.92 24.74 -1.53
N SER A 94 6.00 24.92 -0.58
CA SER A 94 6.25 24.58 0.83
C SER A 94 6.45 23.06 0.99
N ILE A 95 7.07 22.66 2.11
CA ILE A 95 7.24 21.22 2.41
C ILE A 95 5.87 20.56 2.57
N GLN A 96 4.94 21.27 3.22
CA GLN A 96 3.57 20.83 3.46
C GLN A 96 2.84 20.58 2.12
N THR A 97 2.87 21.55 1.22
CA THR A 97 2.21 21.43 -0.10
C THR A 97 2.84 20.34 -0.95
N SER A 98 4.18 20.23 -0.95
CA SER A 98 4.90 19.16 -1.66
C SER A 98 4.47 17.77 -1.16
N GLY A 99 4.40 17.60 0.17
CA GLY A 99 3.95 16.37 0.80
C GLY A 99 2.51 16.03 0.45
N LEU A 100 1.58 16.99 0.50
CA LEU A 100 0.17 16.77 0.15
C LEU A 100 -0.01 16.33 -1.30
N ILE A 101 0.70 16.95 -2.24
CA ILE A 101 0.64 16.59 -3.67
C ILE A 101 1.22 15.19 -3.88
N TYR A 102 2.36 14.89 -3.27
CA TYR A 102 2.98 13.57 -3.33
C TYR A 102 2.04 12.48 -2.81
N MET A 103 1.44 12.69 -1.62
CA MET A 103 0.45 11.77 -1.05
C MET A 103 -0.74 11.58 -1.99
N ALA A 104 -1.27 12.65 -2.57
CA ALA A 104 -2.41 12.58 -3.48
C ALA A 104 -2.08 11.81 -4.78
N TYR A 105 -0.91 12.04 -5.37
CA TYR A 105 -0.44 11.26 -6.51
C TYR A 105 -0.24 9.79 -6.14
N HIS A 106 0.35 9.50 -4.99
CA HIS A 106 0.51 8.12 -4.51
C HIS A 106 -0.86 7.43 -4.34
N LEU A 107 -1.83 8.07 -3.70
CA LEU A 107 -3.18 7.52 -3.54
C LEU A 107 -3.83 7.22 -4.90
N LYS A 108 -3.72 8.11 -5.89
CA LYS A 108 -4.29 7.88 -7.23
C LYS A 108 -3.53 6.83 -8.04
N ALA A 109 -2.20 6.80 -7.95
CA ALA A 109 -1.33 5.86 -8.64
C ALA A 109 -1.54 4.40 -8.22
N TYR A 110 -1.95 4.18 -6.97
CA TYR A 110 -2.09 2.86 -6.36
C TYR A 110 -3.54 2.50 -5.97
N ASN A 111 -4.53 3.31 -6.36
CA ASN A 111 -5.94 2.97 -6.14
C ASN A 111 -6.39 1.81 -7.04
N THR A 112 -6.53 0.62 -6.47
CA THR A 112 -6.96 -0.60 -7.18
C THR A 112 -8.38 -0.51 -7.75
N LYS A 113 -9.22 0.39 -7.21
CA LYS A 113 -10.58 0.65 -7.72
C LYS A 113 -10.59 1.58 -8.95
N SER A 114 -9.50 2.29 -9.23
CA SER A 114 -9.38 3.14 -10.44
C SER A 114 -8.98 2.32 -11.66
N SER A 115 -9.30 2.81 -12.87
CA SER A 115 -8.90 2.14 -14.11
C SER A 115 -7.38 2.07 -14.29
N ASP A 116 -6.89 1.08 -15.03
CA ASP A 116 -5.45 0.92 -15.32
C ASP A 116 -4.86 2.16 -15.98
N TYR A 117 -5.60 2.77 -16.89
CA TYR A 117 -5.20 4.01 -17.54
C TYR A 117 -4.94 5.13 -16.52
N ILE A 118 -5.87 5.36 -15.59
CA ILE A 118 -5.73 6.39 -14.54
C ILE A 118 -4.53 6.07 -13.65
N ARG A 119 -4.38 4.83 -13.20
CA ARG A 119 -3.23 4.42 -12.37
C ARG A 119 -1.90 4.70 -13.07
N ARG A 120 -1.77 4.33 -14.36
CA ARG A 120 -0.55 4.58 -15.15
C ARG A 120 -0.29 6.08 -15.33
N LYS A 121 -1.31 6.88 -15.61
CA LYS A 121 -1.23 8.35 -15.70
C LYS A 121 -0.64 8.93 -14.40
N PHE A 122 -1.17 8.54 -13.25
CA PHE A 122 -0.71 9.08 -11.96
C PHE A 122 0.63 8.51 -11.50
N ARG A 123 0.98 7.26 -11.84
CA ARG A 123 2.35 6.74 -11.63
C ARG A 123 3.38 7.56 -12.40
N ARG A 124 3.08 7.91 -13.66
CA ARG A 124 3.96 8.76 -14.45
C ARG A 124 4.10 10.16 -13.87
N LYS A 125 2.99 10.76 -13.42
CA LYS A 125 3.02 12.07 -12.72
C LYS A 125 3.85 12.00 -11.43
N LEU A 126 3.71 10.92 -10.65
CA LEU A 126 4.47 10.70 -9.43
C LEU A 126 5.98 10.60 -9.72
N TYR A 127 6.37 9.79 -10.70
CA TYR A 127 7.77 9.64 -11.11
C TYR A 127 8.39 10.99 -11.54
N ILE A 128 7.69 11.75 -12.39
CA ILE A 128 8.18 13.07 -12.83
C ILE A 128 8.29 14.04 -11.65
N PHE A 129 7.34 13.99 -10.71
CA PHE A 129 7.38 14.81 -9.50
C PHE A 129 8.58 14.47 -8.62
N GLU A 130 8.91 13.17 -8.47
CA GLU A 130 10.09 12.71 -7.74
C GLU A 130 11.39 13.25 -8.36
N GLU A 131 11.58 13.08 -9.67
CA GLU A 131 12.72 13.63 -10.41
C GLU A 131 12.85 15.16 -10.22
N GLN A 132 11.74 15.88 -10.24
CA GLN A 132 11.72 17.32 -10.03
C GLN A 132 12.07 17.74 -8.60
N CYS A 133 11.72 16.93 -7.59
CA CYS A 133 12.18 17.14 -6.21
C CYS A 133 13.69 16.97 -6.07
N GLU A 134 14.28 15.99 -6.76
CA GLU A 134 15.71 15.70 -6.70
C GLU A 134 16.59 16.80 -7.31
N LEU A 135 16.03 17.67 -8.16
CA LEU A 135 16.75 18.81 -8.74
C LEU A 135 17.35 19.72 -7.66
N ILE A 136 16.69 19.90 -6.51
CA ILE A 136 17.21 20.73 -5.41
C ILE A 136 18.51 20.14 -4.88
N SER A 137 18.49 18.85 -4.55
CA SER A 137 19.64 18.13 -4.02
C SER A 137 20.79 18.09 -5.03
N TYR A 138 20.47 17.80 -6.30
CA TYR A 138 21.45 17.78 -7.37
C TYR A 138 22.13 19.14 -7.55
N LEU A 139 21.34 20.22 -7.63
CA LEU A 139 21.90 21.56 -7.81
C LEU A 139 22.70 21.99 -6.57
N ALA A 140 22.21 21.73 -5.36
CA ALA A 140 22.94 22.04 -4.14
C ALA A 140 24.32 21.35 -4.09
N GLU A 141 24.43 20.12 -4.58
CA GLU A 141 25.70 19.38 -4.62
C GLU A 141 26.64 19.87 -5.73
N LYS A 142 26.11 20.17 -6.92
CA LYS A 142 26.92 20.49 -8.10
C LYS A 142 27.21 21.98 -8.28
N THR A 143 26.47 22.87 -7.63
CA THR A 143 26.71 24.32 -7.70
C THR A 143 27.98 24.69 -6.92
N THR A 144 28.93 25.32 -7.61
CA THR A 144 30.16 25.83 -6.97
C THR A 144 29.93 27.21 -6.36
N ILE A 145 30.63 27.52 -5.26
CA ILE A 145 30.60 28.86 -4.62
C ILE A 145 30.95 29.98 -5.60
N ARG A 146 31.90 29.72 -6.52
CA ARG A 146 32.26 30.66 -7.57
C ARG A 146 31.37 30.48 -8.78
N TYR A 147 30.89 31.59 -9.34
CA TYR A 147 30.15 31.59 -10.58
C TYR A 147 30.99 31.01 -11.73
N LYS A 148 30.37 30.15 -12.53
CA LYS A 148 30.89 29.67 -13.81
C LYS A 148 29.93 30.12 -14.91
N ALA A 149 30.45 30.64 -16.02
CA ALA A 149 29.63 30.97 -17.19
C ALA A 149 29.01 29.69 -17.80
N PRO A 150 27.85 29.77 -18.48
CA PRO A 150 27.15 28.60 -19.02
C PRO A 150 28.02 27.70 -19.91
N GLU A 151 28.95 28.28 -20.68
CA GLU A 151 29.84 27.55 -21.59
C GLU A 151 30.86 26.68 -20.85
N LYS A 152 31.14 27.00 -19.58
CA LYS A 152 32.12 26.31 -18.73
C LYS A 152 31.49 25.26 -17.82
N ARG A 153 30.17 25.08 -17.88
CA ARG A 153 29.41 24.10 -17.09
C ARG A 153 29.19 22.83 -17.92
N THR A 154 28.86 21.73 -17.26
CA THR A 154 28.45 20.52 -17.98
C THR A 154 27.08 20.74 -18.64
N PRO A 155 26.81 20.13 -19.81
CA PRO A 155 25.50 20.23 -20.45
C PRO A 155 24.35 19.75 -19.56
N ASP A 156 24.54 18.65 -18.83
CA ASP A 156 23.56 18.11 -17.87
C ASP A 156 23.19 19.12 -16.78
N TYR A 157 24.18 19.81 -16.22
CA TYR A 157 23.94 20.84 -15.21
C TYR A 157 23.11 21.98 -15.78
N ASN A 158 23.44 22.47 -16.98
CA ASN A 158 22.68 23.54 -17.62
C ASN A 158 21.22 23.15 -17.86
N VAL A 159 20.97 21.94 -18.39
CA VAL A 159 19.60 21.43 -18.61
C VAL A 159 18.83 21.36 -17.30
N LYS A 160 19.41 20.79 -16.24
CA LYS A 160 18.76 20.68 -14.92
C LYS A 160 18.54 22.03 -14.25
N TYR A 161 19.47 22.97 -14.42
CA TYR A 161 19.36 24.34 -13.93
C TYR A 161 18.21 25.08 -14.61
N GLU A 162 18.12 25.05 -15.94
CA GLU A 162 17.01 25.66 -16.68
C GLU A 162 15.68 24.99 -16.34
N THR A 163 15.66 23.65 -16.25
CA THR A 163 14.47 22.90 -15.84
C THR A 163 13.99 23.35 -14.46
N PHE A 164 14.90 23.49 -13.50
CA PHE A 164 14.56 23.96 -12.16
C PHE A 164 13.85 25.32 -12.20
N PHE A 165 14.38 26.33 -12.89
CA PHE A 165 13.72 27.63 -12.96
C PHE A 165 12.41 27.63 -13.75
N ALA A 166 12.29 26.78 -14.78
CA ALA A 166 11.04 26.61 -15.52
C ALA A 166 9.89 26.11 -14.63
N LEU A 167 10.17 25.33 -13.58
CA LEU A 167 9.14 24.87 -12.63
C LEU A 167 8.47 26.01 -11.87
N ARG A 168 9.10 27.18 -11.76
CA ARG A 168 8.50 28.36 -11.10
C ARG A 168 7.24 28.84 -11.83
N GLN A 169 7.16 28.63 -13.13
CA GLN A 169 6.00 29.02 -13.95
C GLN A 169 4.95 27.90 -14.00
N ASN A 170 5.36 26.65 -13.81
CA ASN A 170 4.52 25.46 -13.89
C ASN A 170 4.50 24.71 -12.55
N VAL A 171 4.10 25.41 -11.50
CA VAL A 171 4.01 24.81 -10.17
C VAL A 171 2.80 23.86 -10.11
N PRO A 172 2.96 22.62 -9.63
CA PRO A 172 1.84 21.72 -9.44
C PRO A 172 0.81 22.32 -8.47
N THR A 173 -0.43 22.43 -8.94
CA THR A 173 -1.57 22.91 -8.14
C THR A 173 -2.56 21.79 -7.87
N LEU A 174 -3.51 22.03 -6.97
CA LEU A 174 -4.59 21.07 -6.68
C LEU A 174 -5.38 20.66 -7.94
N ASN A 175 -5.48 21.54 -8.93
CA ASN A 175 -6.12 21.29 -10.22
C ASN A 175 -5.42 20.19 -11.04
N TRP A 176 -4.17 19.85 -10.73
CA TRP A 176 -3.47 18.77 -11.42
C TRP A 176 -3.84 17.38 -10.91
N LEU A 177 -4.64 17.33 -9.83
CA LEU A 177 -5.16 16.10 -9.24
C LEU A 177 -6.44 15.61 -9.93
N THR A 178 -7.10 16.42 -10.75
CA THR A 178 -8.19 15.99 -11.65
C THR A 178 -7.63 15.33 -12.91
#